data_AF-A0A971EDE4-F1
#
_entry.id   AF-A0A971EDE4-F1
#
_cell.length_a   1.000
_cell.length_b   1.000
_cell.length_c   1.000
_cell.angle_alpha   90.00
_cell.angle_beta   90.00
_cell.angle_gamma   90.00
#
_symmetry.space_group_name_H-M   'P 1'
#
loop_
_entity.id
_entity.type
_entity.pdbx_description
1 polymer ?
#
loop_
_entity_poly.entity_id
_entity_poly.type
_entity_poly.pdbx_seq_one_letter_code
_entity_poly.pdbx_strand_id
1 'polypeptide(L)'
;MNNTTLELLEFHKILDEIKTFALTETARKLLSQLKPSVNERQIQNWMDETTEARSMLEANSSVPLPLMENIPEVMAKLGKGFVLTPRELESCGKLLEGVKRMVKYMDTMQAVAPRLASYAHSMFVLDDLYSEITAAIVNQEVADRASSELYRIRKRMAMVEERIRQKLHEILAMYTLCINR
;
A
#
# COMPACT_ATOMS: atom_id res chain seq x y z
N MET A 1 15.11 -33.24 6.97
CA MET A 1 15.23 -34.01 5.70
C MET A 1 16.55 -33.63 5.02
N ASN A 2 17.14 -34.55 4.24
CA ASN A 2 18.37 -34.28 3.47
C ASN A 2 18.04 -33.59 2.13
N ASN A 3 18.92 -32.72 1.63
CA ASN A 3 18.74 -31.98 0.37
C ASN A 3 18.51 -32.92 -0.83
N THR A 4 19.22 -34.05 -0.89
CA THR A 4 19.07 -35.05 -1.95
C THR A 4 17.63 -35.58 -2.07
N THR A 5 16.91 -35.71 -0.94
CA THR A 5 15.51 -36.14 -0.94
C THR A 5 14.58 -35.06 -1.48
N LEU A 6 14.84 -33.78 -1.17
CA LEU A 6 14.03 -32.66 -1.67
C LEU A 6 14.22 -32.44 -3.18
N GLU A 7 15.42 -32.68 -3.68
CA GLU A 7 15.69 -32.68 -5.12
C GLU A 7 14.98 -33.82 -5.84
N LEU A 8 15.07 -35.05 -5.30
CA LEU A 8 14.41 -36.22 -5.88
C LEU A 8 12.87 -36.09 -5.91
N LEU A 9 12.28 -35.49 -4.87
CA LEU A 9 10.84 -35.20 -4.80
C LEU A 9 10.43 -33.95 -5.57
N GLU A 10 11.38 -33.30 -6.25
CA GLU A 10 11.15 -32.07 -7.04
C GLU A 10 10.47 -30.96 -6.25
N PHE A 11 10.72 -30.88 -4.93
CA PHE A 11 10.06 -29.93 -4.04
C PHE A 11 10.24 -28.47 -4.48
N HIS A 12 11.40 -28.15 -5.06
CA HIS A 12 11.69 -26.83 -5.63
C HIS A 12 10.70 -26.44 -6.75
N LYS A 13 10.26 -27.40 -7.59
CA LYS A 13 9.29 -27.11 -8.66
C LYS A 13 7.94 -26.71 -8.10
N ILE A 14 7.50 -27.38 -7.03
CA ILE A 14 6.27 -27.04 -6.31
C ILE A 14 6.37 -25.61 -5.77
N LEU A 15 7.50 -25.26 -5.13
CA LEU A 15 7.75 -23.90 -4.65
C LEU A 15 7.74 -22.86 -5.78
N ASP A 16 8.31 -23.19 -6.92
CA ASP A 16 8.36 -22.28 -8.07
C ASP A 16 6.98 -22.08 -8.70
N GLU A 17 6.14 -23.12 -8.76
CA GLU A 17 4.75 -23.02 -9.21
C GLU A 17 3.93 -22.13 -8.28
N ILE A 18 3.96 -22.36 -6.96
CA ILE A 18 3.16 -21.56 -6.02
C ILE A 18 3.64 -20.10 -5.93
N LYS A 19 4.93 -19.82 -6.16
CA LYS A 19 5.46 -18.45 -6.24
C LYS A 19 4.82 -17.63 -7.37
N THR A 20 4.35 -18.26 -8.44
CA THR A 20 3.66 -17.55 -9.54
C THR A 20 2.35 -16.92 -9.10
N PHE A 21 1.71 -17.46 -8.06
CA PHE A 21 0.47 -16.93 -7.47
C PHE A 21 0.72 -15.88 -6.37
N ALA A 22 1.97 -15.66 -5.96
CA ALA A 22 2.31 -14.68 -4.93
C ALA A 22 2.26 -13.24 -5.47
N LEU A 23 1.41 -12.41 -4.85
CA LEU A 23 1.18 -11.01 -5.23
C LEU A 23 2.28 -10.06 -4.76
N THR A 24 3.03 -10.42 -3.71
CA THR A 24 4.05 -9.56 -3.12
C THR A 24 5.43 -10.23 -3.13
N GLU A 25 6.48 -9.41 -3.23
CA GLU A 25 7.85 -9.91 -3.18
C GLU A 25 8.19 -10.53 -1.82
N THR A 26 7.61 -10.00 -0.73
CA THR A 26 7.72 -10.59 0.60
C THR A 26 7.16 -12.02 0.62
N ALA A 27 6.01 -12.27 -0.01
CA ALA A 27 5.44 -13.61 -0.11
C ALA A 27 6.33 -14.54 -0.94
N ARG A 28 6.87 -14.08 -2.08
CA ARG A 28 7.81 -14.88 -2.90
C ARG A 28 9.08 -15.24 -2.14
N LYS A 29 9.62 -14.31 -1.35
CA LYS A 29 10.79 -14.53 -0.50
C LYS A 29 10.49 -15.56 0.59
N LEU A 30 9.32 -15.48 1.23
CA LEU A 30 8.89 -16.44 2.25
C LEU A 30 8.76 -17.85 1.65
N LEU A 31 8.11 -17.98 0.49
CA LEU A 31 7.96 -19.24 -0.24
C LEU A 31 9.32 -19.83 -0.65
N SER A 32 10.29 -18.99 -1.02
CA SER A 32 11.66 -19.44 -1.36
C SER A 32 12.43 -19.99 -0.16
N GLN A 33 12.03 -19.63 1.05
CA GLN A 33 12.65 -20.09 2.29
C GLN A 33 11.87 -21.24 2.95
N LEU A 34 10.70 -21.59 2.40
CA LEU A 34 9.82 -22.62 2.94
C LEU A 34 10.50 -23.99 2.87
N LYS A 35 10.46 -24.71 4.00
CA LYS A 35 11.01 -26.06 4.13
C LYS A 35 9.98 -26.96 4.82
N PRO A 36 9.96 -28.26 4.50
CA PRO A 36 9.11 -29.21 5.23
C PRO A 36 9.41 -29.17 6.73
N SER A 37 8.37 -29.09 7.54
CA SER A 37 8.48 -29.21 8.98
C SER A 37 8.44 -30.69 9.40
N VAL A 38 9.03 -30.98 10.55
CA VAL A 38 8.90 -32.27 11.27
C VAL A 38 8.10 -32.11 12.57
N ASN A 39 7.65 -30.89 12.87
CA ASN A 39 6.83 -30.61 14.04
C ASN A 39 5.36 -30.82 13.67
N GLU A 40 4.77 -31.89 14.20
CA GLU A 40 3.39 -32.28 13.95
C GLU A 40 2.37 -31.14 14.18
N ARG A 41 2.52 -30.39 15.28
CA ARG A 41 1.61 -29.26 15.57
C ARG A 41 1.70 -28.17 14.51
N GLN A 42 2.91 -27.87 14.05
CA GLN A 42 3.12 -26.88 13.00
C GLN A 42 2.52 -27.34 11.67
N ILE A 43 2.71 -28.62 11.33
CA ILE A 43 2.14 -29.22 10.11
C ILE A 43 0.61 -29.13 10.16
N GLN A 44 -0.02 -29.52 11.27
CA GLN A 44 -1.47 -29.45 11.41
C GLN A 44 -1.98 -28.01 11.28
N ASN A 45 -1.33 -27.04 11.93
CA ASN A 45 -1.71 -25.64 11.81
C ASN A 45 -1.64 -25.14 10.35
N TRP A 46 -0.56 -25.44 9.63
CA TRP A 46 -0.41 -25.05 8.21
C TRP A 46 -1.45 -25.70 7.31
N MET A 47 -1.79 -26.96 7.55
CA MET A 47 -2.84 -27.66 6.81
C MET A 47 -4.21 -27.03 7.09
N ASP A 48 -4.52 -26.77 8.36
CA ASP A 48 -5.77 -26.11 8.76
C ASP A 48 -5.89 -24.71 8.13
N GLU A 49 -4.82 -23.91 8.16
CA GLU A 49 -4.78 -22.59 7.50
C GLU A 49 -5.03 -22.71 5.99
N THR A 50 -4.46 -23.73 5.34
CA THR A 50 -4.68 -23.96 3.90
C THR A 50 -6.13 -24.38 3.61
N THR A 51 -6.72 -25.22 4.46
CA THR A 51 -8.13 -25.62 4.36
C THR A 51 -9.06 -24.42 4.55
N GLU A 52 -8.82 -23.61 5.59
CA GLU A 52 -9.59 -22.39 5.82
C GLU A 52 -9.45 -21.41 4.65
N ALA A 53 -8.24 -21.21 4.11
CA ALA A 53 -8.00 -20.31 2.97
C ALA A 53 -8.81 -20.73 1.75
N ARG A 54 -8.89 -22.04 1.48
CA ARG A 54 -9.73 -22.56 0.41
C ARG A 54 -11.22 -22.28 0.66
N SER A 55 -11.71 -22.55 1.86
CA SER A 55 -13.12 -22.29 2.22
C SER A 55 -13.47 -20.80 2.14
N MET A 56 -12.54 -19.91 2.50
CA MET A 56 -12.71 -18.47 2.30
C MET A 56 -12.86 -18.12 0.82
N LEU A 57 -11.99 -18.65 -0.05
CA LEU A 57 -12.07 -18.39 -1.49
C LEU A 57 -13.37 -18.90 -2.12
N GLU A 58 -13.91 -20.02 -1.63
CA GLU A 58 -15.20 -20.57 -2.05
C GLU A 58 -16.38 -19.71 -1.58
N ALA A 59 -16.31 -19.16 -0.35
CA ALA A 59 -17.36 -18.30 0.21
C ALA A 59 -17.33 -16.88 -0.36
N ASN A 60 -16.16 -16.28 -0.50
CA ASN A 60 -15.94 -14.97 -1.10
C ASN A 60 -14.52 -14.87 -1.67
N SER A 61 -14.41 -14.92 -3.00
CA SER A 61 -13.11 -14.90 -3.68
C SER A 61 -12.42 -13.53 -3.69
N SER A 62 -13.10 -12.46 -3.27
CA SER A 62 -12.58 -11.09 -3.32
C SER A 62 -11.81 -10.70 -2.05
N VAL A 63 -10.70 -11.40 -1.78
CA VAL A 63 -9.81 -11.09 -0.65
C VAL A 63 -9.11 -9.75 -0.92
N PRO A 64 -9.25 -8.73 -0.05
CA PRO A 64 -8.62 -7.42 -0.26
C PRO A 64 -7.14 -7.47 0.11
N LEU A 65 -6.29 -7.95 -0.80
CA LEU A 65 -4.83 -7.96 -0.65
C LEU A 65 -4.21 -6.72 -1.31
N PRO A 66 -3.96 -5.62 -0.56
CA PRO A 66 -3.30 -4.45 -1.13
C PRO A 66 -1.86 -4.79 -1.53
N LEU A 67 -1.42 -4.33 -2.70
CA LEU A 67 0.01 -4.32 -3.02
C LEU A 67 0.69 -3.29 -2.11
N MET A 68 1.48 -3.79 -1.16
CA MET A 68 2.25 -2.97 -0.22
C MET A 68 3.57 -2.52 -0.85
N GLU A 69 3.50 -1.61 -1.81
CA GLU A 69 4.69 -1.07 -2.46
C GLU A 69 5.49 -0.15 -1.52
N ASN A 70 6.80 -0.40 -1.42
CA ASN A 70 7.79 0.42 -0.71
C ASN A 70 7.59 0.56 0.81
N ILE A 71 6.66 -0.17 1.42
CA ILE A 71 6.47 -0.16 2.88
C ILE A 71 7.75 -0.53 3.65
N PRO A 72 8.55 -1.54 3.26
CA PRO A 72 9.80 -1.84 3.96
C PRO A 72 10.77 -0.65 4.03
N GLU A 73 10.85 0.15 2.97
CA GLU A 73 11.71 1.34 2.89
C GLU A 73 11.20 2.46 3.80
N VAL A 74 9.88 2.68 3.80
CA VAL A 74 9.21 3.62 4.70
C VAL A 74 9.46 3.22 6.17
N MET A 75 9.23 1.95 6.51
CA MET A 75 9.45 1.43 7.86
C MET A 75 10.91 1.59 8.31
N ALA A 76 11.87 1.45 7.40
CA ALA A 76 13.29 1.63 7.70
C ALA A 76 13.66 3.09 8.06
N LYS A 77 12.85 4.07 7.68
CA LYS A 77 13.03 5.51 7.97
C LYS A 77 12.40 5.95 9.28
N LEU A 78 11.32 5.28 9.71
CA LEU A 78 10.59 5.62 10.93
C LEU A 78 11.51 5.55 12.17
N GLY A 79 11.34 6.51 13.09
CA GLY A 79 12.12 6.58 14.34
C GLY A 79 13.58 7.04 14.19
N LYS A 80 14.05 7.30 12.97
CA LYS A 80 15.45 7.73 12.69
C LYS A 80 15.58 9.20 12.31
N GLY A 81 14.54 10.00 12.51
CA GLY A 81 14.53 11.44 12.18
C GLY A 81 14.42 11.77 10.69
N PHE A 82 14.25 10.78 9.81
CA PHE A 82 13.95 11.04 8.41
C PHE A 82 12.52 11.56 8.23
N VAL A 83 12.36 12.49 7.29
CA VAL A 83 11.04 12.97 6.85
C VAL A 83 10.60 12.12 5.66
N LEU A 84 9.36 11.63 5.72
CA LEU A 84 8.76 10.90 4.61
C LEU A 84 8.37 11.87 3.50
N THR A 85 8.64 11.47 2.27
CA THR A 85 8.19 12.19 1.08
C THR A 85 6.67 12.05 0.89
N PRO A 86 6.01 12.95 0.14
CA PRO A 86 4.60 12.82 -0.18
C PRO A 86 4.23 11.46 -0.81
N ARG A 87 5.08 10.94 -1.70
CA ARG A 87 4.89 9.60 -2.29
C ARG A 87 4.90 8.49 -1.25
N GLU A 88 5.82 8.56 -0.27
CA GLU A 88 5.90 7.59 0.82
C GLU A 88 4.70 7.68 1.76
N LEU A 89 4.22 8.90 2.05
CA LEU A 89 3.00 9.12 2.83
C LEU A 89 1.76 8.59 2.10
N GLU A 90 1.68 8.76 0.77
CA GLU A 90 0.59 8.17 -0.02
C GLU A 90 0.62 6.62 0.04
N SER A 91 1.81 6.01 -0.01
CA SER A 91 1.97 4.56 0.23
C SER A 91 1.47 4.15 1.62
N CYS A 92 1.77 4.92 2.68
CA CYS A 92 1.20 4.69 4.01
C CYS A 92 -0.33 4.76 3.99
N GLY A 93 -0.92 5.77 3.33
CA GLY A 93 -2.36 5.90 3.20
C GLY A 93 -3.02 4.67 2.56
N LYS A 94 -2.42 4.14 1.47
CA LYS A 94 -2.87 2.91 0.81
C LYS A 94 -2.77 1.68 1.72
N LEU A 95 -1.72 1.58 2.53
CA LEU A 95 -1.57 0.52 3.52
C LEU A 95 -2.69 0.58 4.56
N LEU A 96 -2.95 1.75 5.15
CA LEU A 96 -3.99 1.95 6.17
C LEU A 96 -5.39 1.62 5.61
N GLU A 97 -5.68 2.07 4.40
CA GLU A 97 -6.91 1.72 3.69
C GLU A 97 -7.04 0.19 3.48
N GLY A 98 -5.94 -0.43 3.07
CA GLY A 98 -5.84 -1.88 2.88
C GLY A 98 -6.09 -2.66 4.17
N VAL A 99 -5.50 -2.22 5.29
CA VAL A 99 -5.74 -2.79 6.62
C VAL A 99 -7.22 -2.70 6.99
N LYS A 100 -7.83 -1.52 6.82
CA LYS A 100 -9.26 -1.33 7.10
C LYS A 100 -10.15 -2.30 6.29
N ARG A 101 -9.87 -2.45 5.00
CA ARG A 101 -10.59 -3.42 4.14
C ARG A 101 -10.37 -4.86 4.59
N MET A 102 -9.13 -5.22 4.95
CA MET A 102 -8.78 -6.56 5.39
C MET A 102 -9.48 -6.94 6.68
N VAL A 103 -9.48 -6.06 7.68
CA VAL A 103 -10.19 -6.28 8.95
C VAL A 103 -11.67 -6.54 8.69
N LYS A 104 -12.33 -5.64 7.95
CA LYS A 104 -13.75 -5.80 7.60
C LYS A 104 -14.04 -7.10 6.85
N TYR A 105 -13.16 -7.49 5.94
CA TYR A 105 -13.30 -8.74 5.20
C TYR A 105 -13.17 -9.96 6.12
N MET A 106 -12.16 -9.99 6.98
CA MET A 106 -11.92 -11.08 7.92
C MET A 106 -13.04 -11.24 8.95
N ASP A 107 -13.64 -10.13 9.41
CA ASP A 107 -14.83 -10.18 10.29
C ASP A 107 -15.98 -10.95 9.63
N THR A 108 -16.18 -10.79 8.32
CA THR A 108 -17.22 -11.55 7.60
C THR A 108 -16.88 -13.02 7.41
N MET A 109 -15.61 -13.40 7.53
CA MET A 109 -15.11 -14.76 7.31
C MET A 109 -14.93 -15.56 8.60
N GLN A 110 -15.18 -14.96 9.77
CA GLN A 110 -14.86 -15.57 11.07
C GLN A 110 -15.55 -16.91 11.33
N ALA A 111 -16.75 -17.12 10.76
CA ALA A 111 -17.46 -18.39 10.86
C ALA A 111 -16.87 -19.51 9.99
N VAL A 112 -16.22 -19.16 8.87
CA VAL A 112 -15.69 -20.10 7.87
C VAL A 112 -14.19 -20.35 8.07
N ALA A 113 -13.46 -19.33 8.52
CA ALA A 113 -12.02 -19.36 8.67
C ALA A 113 -11.57 -18.64 9.96
N PRO A 114 -11.87 -19.21 11.13
CA PRO A 114 -11.60 -18.58 12.42
C PRO A 114 -10.11 -18.36 12.69
N ARG A 115 -9.20 -19.25 12.25
CA ARG A 115 -7.75 -19.02 12.44
C ARG A 115 -7.25 -17.90 11.55
N LEU A 116 -7.59 -17.90 10.26
CA LEU A 116 -7.14 -16.84 9.36
C LEU A 116 -7.75 -15.48 9.74
N ALA A 117 -9.02 -15.47 10.16
CA ALA A 117 -9.64 -14.26 10.69
C ALA A 117 -8.90 -13.73 11.93
N SER A 118 -8.33 -14.62 12.76
CA SER A 118 -7.59 -14.21 13.95
C SER A 118 -6.33 -13.37 13.65
N TYR A 119 -5.76 -13.48 12.45
CA TYR A 119 -4.64 -12.62 12.04
C TYR A 119 -5.05 -11.15 11.97
N ALA A 120 -6.30 -10.85 11.61
CA ALA A 120 -6.83 -9.50 11.61
C ALA A 120 -6.97 -8.89 13.01
N HIS A 121 -7.09 -9.70 14.07
CA HIS A 121 -7.21 -9.18 15.45
C HIS A 121 -5.96 -8.41 15.90
N SER A 122 -4.81 -8.67 15.27
CA SER A 122 -3.55 -7.95 15.54
C SER A 122 -3.41 -6.65 14.73
N MET A 123 -4.32 -6.39 13.79
CA MET A 123 -4.30 -5.21 12.94
C MET A 123 -5.05 -4.06 13.60
N PHE A 124 -4.50 -2.86 13.50
CA PHE A 124 -5.11 -1.65 14.03
C PHE A 124 -5.63 -0.77 12.89
N VAL A 125 -6.92 -0.42 12.95
CA VAL A 125 -7.52 0.55 12.04
C VAL A 125 -7.23 1.95 12.57
N LEU A 126 -6.38 2.69 11.86
CA LEU A 126 -5.95 4.04 12.24
C LEU A 126 -6.66 5.09 11.35
N ASP A 127 -7.97 5.25 11.55
CA ASP A 127 -8.82 6.11 10.73
C ASP A 127 -8.41 7.59 10.79
N ASP A 128 -7.98 8.07 11.95
CA ASP A 128 -7.51 9.45 12.13
C ASP A 128 -6.27 9.71 11.28
N LEU A 129 -5.26 8.84 11.39
CA LEU A 129 -4.02 8.94 10.62
C LEU A 129 -4.26 8.81 9.11
N TYR A 130 -5.12 7.88 8.71
CA TYR A 130 -5.53 7.74 7.31
C TYR A 130 -6.17 9.04 6.78
N SER A 131 -7.07 9.64 7.56
CA SER A 131 -7.76 10.88 7.19
C SER A 131 -6.79 12.06 7.10
N GLU A 132 -5.85 12.19 8.03
CA GLU A 132 -4.82 13.22 8.00
C GLU A 132 -3.92 13.09 6.75
N ILE A 133 -3.44 11.88 6.45
CA ILE A 133 -2.57 11.63 5.29
C ILE A 133 -3.31 11.96 3.99
N THR A 134 -4.53 11.46 3.83
CA THR A 134 -5.31 11.64 2.58
C THR A 134 -5.83 13.06 2.39
N ALA A 135 -6.04 13.81 3.48
CA ALA A 135 -6.36 15.24 3.40
C ALA A 135 -5.12 16.09 3.03
N ALA A 136 -3.95 15.72 3.55
CA ALA A 136 -2.71 16.47 3.35
C ALA A 136 -2.01 16.15 2.02
N ILE A 137 -2.13 14.93 1.51
CA ILE A 137 -1.38 14.43 0.34
C ILE A 137 -2.36 13.99 -0.75
N VAL A 138 -2.23 14.58 -1.94
CA VAL A 138 -3.04 14.26 -3.12
C VAL A 138 -2.12 14.18 -4.33
N ASN A 139 -2.24 13.10 -5.12
CA ASN A 139 -1.42 12.87 -6.32
C ASN A 139 0.10 12.94 -6.05
N GLN A 140 0.56 12.35 -4.94
CA GLN A 140 1.96 12.42 -4.50
C GLN A 140 2.49 13.84 -4.26
N GLU A 141 1.61 14.82 -4.03
CA GLU A 141 1.97 16.19 -3.69
C GLU A 141 1.23 16.65 -2.43
N VAL A 142 1.81 17.65 -1.74
CA VAL A 142 1.13 18.28 -0.60
C VAL A 142 0.00 19.14 -1.13
N ALA A 143 -1.23 18.83 -0.72
CA ALA A 143 -2.43 19.56 -1.12
C ALA A 143 -2.37 21.02 -0.64
N ASP A 144 -2.95 21.94 -1.42
CA ASP A 144 -3.00 23.36 -1.04
C ASP A 144 -3.64 23.58 0.33
N ARG A 145 -4.64 22.74 0.65
CA ARG A 145 -5.43 22.80 1.88
C ARG A 145 -4.85 21.96 3.01
N ALA A 146 -3.64 21.41 2.86
CA ALA A 146 -2.98 20.66 3.94
C ALA A 146 -2.80 21.51 5.21
N SER A 147 -2.67 22.83 5.06
CA SER A 147 -2.80 23.77 6.18
C SER A 147 -3.40 25.10 5.71
N SER A 148 -4.02 25.84 6.63
CA SER A 148 -4.59 27.17 6.35
C SER A 148 -3.52 28.16 5.88
N GLU A 149 -2.34 28.11 6.47
CA GLU A 149 -1.23 28.99 6.11
C GLU A 149 -0.65 28.64 4.73
N LEU A 150 -0.47 27.36 4.42
CA LEU A 150 -0.06 26.94 3.08
C LEU A 150 -1.05 27.39 2.01
N TYR A 151 -2.35 27.21 2.28
CA TYR A 151 -3.41 27.66 1.38
C TYR A 151 -3.34 29.17 1.12
N ARG A 152 -3.17 29.98 2.18
CA ARG A 152 -3.03 31.44 2.07
C ARG A 152 -1.82 31.84 1.22
N ILE A 153 -0.68 31.19 1.43
CA ILE A 153 0.56 31.45 0.69
C ILE A 153 0.39 31.11 -0.79
N ARG A 154 -0.09 29.90 -1.12
CA ARG A 154 -0.27 29.47 -2.52
C ARG A 154 -1.32 30.31 -3.25
N LYS A 155 -2.41 30.69 -2.57
CA LYS A 155 -3.40 31.64 -3.13
C LYS A 155 -2.76 32.99 -3.47
N ARG A 156 -1.88 33.50 -2.59
CA ARG A 156 -1.15 34.75 -2.86
C ARG A 156 -0.20 34.61 -4.05
N MET A 157 0.51 33.49 -4.18
CA MET A 157 1.37 33.20 -5.33
C MET A 157 0.57 33.22 -6.63
N ALA A 158 -0.56 32.51 -6.69
CA ALA A 158 -1.43 32.47 -7.86
C ALA A 158 -1.97 33.86 -8.25
N MET A 159 -2.38 34.67 -7.26
CA MET A 159 -2.83 36.05 -7.52
C MET A 159 -1.72 36.94 -8.09
N VAL A 160 -0.48 36.79 -7.61
CA VAL A 160 0.67 37.55 -8.11
C VAL A 160 1.03 37.10 -9.53
N GLU A 161 1.04 35.79 -9.79
CA GLU A 161 1.30 35.24 -11.12
C GLU A 161 0.28 35.73 -12.15
N GLU A 162 -1.01 35.74 -11.79
CA GLU A 162 -2.06 36.22 -12.67
C GLU A 162 -1.92 37.72 -12.98
N ARG A 163 -1.53 38.54 -12.00
CA ARG A 163 -1.22 39.96 -12.24
C ARG A 163 -0.05 40.16 -13.20
N ILE A 164 1.00 39.34 -13.07
CA ILE A 164 2.15 39.37 -13.98
C ILE A 164 1.72 39.00 -15.40
N ARG A 165 0.92 37.93 -15.54
CA ARG A 165 0.37 37.48 -16.83
C ARG A 165 -0.48 38.55 -17.49
N GLN A 166 -1.37 39.21 -16.73
CA GLN A 166 -2.18 40.32 -17.22
C GLN A 166 -1.32 41.49 -17.72
N LYS A 167 -0.28 41.88 -16.97
CA LYS A 167 0.64 42.94 -17.42
C LYS A 167 1.43 42.57 -18.67
N LEU A 168 1.86 41.32 -18.81
CA LEU A 168 2.49 40.85 -20.05
C LEU A 168 1.53 40.91 -21.24
N HIS A 169 0.27 40.50 -21.07
CA HIS A 169 -0.74 40.60 -22.13
C HIS A 169 -1.04 42.04 -22.52
N GLU A 170 -1.16 42.96 -21.55
CA GLU A 170 -1.32 44.39 -21.83
C GLU A 170 -0.16 44.94 -22.68
N ILE A 171 1.08 44.59 -22.33
CA ILE A 171 2.27 45.03 -23.07
C ILE A 171 2.27 44.44 -24.49
N LEU A 172 2.03 43.13 -24.64
CA LEU A 172 2.00 42.49 -25.96
C LEU A 172 0.91 43.09 -26.85
N ALA A 173 -0.29 43.32 -26.32
CA ALA A 173 -1.38 43.95 -27.05
C ALA A 173 -1.01 45.37 -27.52
N MET A 174 -0.31 46.15 -26.69
CA MET A 174 0.19 47.48 -27.07
C MET A 174 1.17 47.40 -28.25
N TYR A 175 2.10 46.44 -28.24
CA TYR A 175 3.06 46.25 -29.33
C TYR A 175 2.39 45.79 -30.63
N THR A 176 1.41 44.88 -30.58
CA THR A 176 0.66 44.43 -31.77
C THR A 176 -0.14 45.57 -32.42
N LEU A 177 -0.67 46.50 -31.62
CA LEU A 177 -1.35 47.71 -32.12
C LEU A 177 -0.38 48.70 -32.79
N CYS A 178 0.86 48.81 -32.31
CA CYS A 178 1.88 49.65 -32.91
C CYS A 178 2.46 49.11 -34.23
N ILE A 179 2.50 47.78 -34.42
CA ILE A 179 3.08 47.15 -35.63
C ILE A 179 2.07 47.12 -36.80
N ASN A 180 0.77 47.14 -36.53
CA ASN A 180 -0.30 47.14 -37.55
C ASN A 180 -0.78 48.56 -37.95
N ARG A 181 -0.01 49.59 -37.60
CA ARG A 181 -0.19 50.99 -38.03
C ARG A 181 0.97 51.40 -38.90
#